data_AF-A0A528AEL8-F1
#
_entry.id   AF-A0A528AEL8-F1
#
_cell.length_a   1.000
_cell.length_b   1.000
_cell.length_c   1.000
_cell.angle_alpha   90.00
_cell.angle_beta   90.00
_cell.angle_gamma   90.00
#
_symmetry.space_group_name_H-M   'P 1'
#
loop_
_entity.id
_entity.type
_entity.pdbx_description
1 polymer ?
#
loop_
_entity_poly.entity_id
_entity_poly.type
_entity_poly.pdbx_seq_one_letter_code
_entity_poly.pdbx_strand_id
1 'polypeptide(L)'
;YNPWVSLSWMITGKTLGGMQLYPRHNCLDRETALRMWTENVTWFSNEEGKKGRIEKGQFADLIVPDKDFFSCAEDEISFLTSDLTMVGGKIVYGAGPFSDFNENDIPPAMPDWSPVRTFGGYAAWGEPEGAGKHSLRRTSIATCGCANNCNIHGHDHASAWTSQLPISDLKGFFGALGCACWAM
;
A
#
# COMPACT_ATOMS: atom_id res chain seq x y z
N TYR A 1 4.03 7.26 10.41
CA TYR A 1 3.73 7.94 9.14
C TYR A 1 4.10 7.01 7.99
N ASN A 2 3.32 6.96 6.91
CA ASN A 2 3.58 6.06 5.78
C ASN A 2 3.79 6.87 4.47
N PRO A 3 5.01 6.91 3.91
CA PRO A 3 5.28 7.66 2.68
C PRO A 3 4.62 7.05 1.44
N TRP A 4 4.40 5.73 1.45
CA TRP A 4 3.92 5.00 0.29
C TRP A 4 2.46 5.30 -0.06
N VAL A 5 1.64 5.64 0.92
CA VAL A 5 0.25 6.10 0.68
C VAL A 5 0.24 7.41 -0.07
N SER A 6 1.12 8.35 0.30
CA SER A 6 1.22 9.64 -0.38
C SER A 6 1.76 9.48 -1.81
N LEU A 7 2.76 8.63 -2.00
CA LEU A 7 3.26 8.27 -3.34
C LEU A 7 2.15 7.63 -4.19
N SER A 8 1.41 6.66 -3.65
CA SER A 8 0.28 6.03 -4.34
C SER A 8 -0.80 7.05 -4.72
N TRP A 9 -1.12 8.01 -3.83
CA TRP A 9 -2.07 9.06 -4.14
C TRP A 9 -1.60 9.99 -5.27
N MET A 10 -0.34 10.44 -5.25
CA MET A 10 0.24 11.28 -6.31
C MET A 10 0.23 10.59 -7.68
N ILE A 11 0.46 9.28 -7.70
CA ILE A 11 0.56 8.48 -8.94
C ILE A 11 -0.82 8.08 -9.46
N THR A 12 -1.74 7.72 -8.58
CA THR A 12 -3.03 7.15 -8.98
C THR A 12 -4.16 8.16 -9.00
N GLY A 13 -4.08 9.22 -8.20
CA GLY A 13 -5.17 10.15 -7.94
C GLY A 13 -6.36 9.52 -7.20
N LYS A 14 -6.19 8.34 -6.59
CA LYS A 14 -7.25 7.59 -5.91
C LYS A 14 -7.16 7.74 -4.39
N THR A 15 -8.31 7.70 -3.72
CA THR A 15 -8.36 7.56 -2.25
C THR A 15 -7.84 6.17 -1.82
N LEU A 16 -7.58 6.01 -0.52
CA LEU A 16 -7.28 4.69 0.07
C LEU A 16 -8.38 3.65 -0.20
N GLY A 17 -9.64 4.10 -0.33
CA GLY A 17 -10.78 3.27 -0.70
C GLY A 17 -10.92 3.00 -2.20
N GLY A 18 -9.98 3.46 -3.03
CA GLY A 18 -9.96 3.23 -4.47
C GLY A 18 -10.80 4.21 -5.30
N MET A 19 -11.48 5.18 -4.67
CA MET A 19 -12.27 6.18 -5.38
C MET A 19 -11.35 7.13 -6.15
N GLN A 20 -11.56 7.27 -7.46
CA GLN A 20 -10.83 8.20 -8.30
C GLN A 20 -11.23 9.65 -7.97
N LEU A 21 -10.26 10.49 -7.56
CA LEU A 21 -10.48 11.92 -7.31
C LEU A 21 -9.97 12.80 -8.45
N TYR A 22 -8.83 12.46 -9.04
CA TYR A 22 -8.22 13.24 -10.12
C TYR A 22 -8.22 12.51 -11.45
N PRO A 23 -8.32 13.22 -12.59
CA PRO A 23 -8.11 12.61 -13.88
C PRO A 23 -6.62 12.22 -14.05
N ARG A 24 -6.34 11.19 -14.86
CA ARG A 24 -4.97 10.65 -15.03
C ARG A 24 -3.95 11.68 -15.51
N HIS A 25 -4.35 12.66 -16.31
CA HIS A 25 -3.46 13.73 -16.79
C HIS A 25 -2.99 14.69 -15.69
N ASN A 26 -3.65 14.70 -14.53
CA ASN A 26 -3.24 15.46 -13.35
C ASN A 26 -2.41 14.61 -12.36
N CYS A 27 -2.19 13.33 -12.66
CA CYS A 27 -1.41 12.43 -11.81
C CYS A 27 0.06 12.42 -12.27
N LEU A 28 0.97 12.19 -11.33
CA LEU A 28 2.40 12.13 -11.62
C LEU A 28 2.83 10.74 -12.06
N ASP A 29 3.87 10.65 -12.88
CA ASP A 29 4.59 9.38 -13.04
C ASP A 29 5.40 9.05 -11.78
N ARG A 30 5.86 7.80 -11.67
CA ARG A 30 6.52 7.28 -10.47
C ARG A 30 7.82 8.00 -10.16
N GLU A 31 8.61 8.34 -11.18
CA GLU A 31 9.89 9.00 -10.98
C GLU A 31 9.67 10.43 -10.49
N THR A 32 8.77 11.18 -11.14
CA THR A 32 8.41 12.53 -10.69
C THR A 32 7.88 12.53 -9.27
N ALA A 33 6.98 11.59 -8.92
CA ALA A 33 6.45 11.44 -7.57
C ALA A 33 7.57 11.14 -6.54
N LEU A 34 8.51 10.26 -6.87
CA LEU A 34 9.63 9.92 -5.99
C LEU A 34 10.56 11.11 -5.79
N ARG A 35 10.93 11.84 -6.85
CA ARG A 35 11.75 13.04 -6.77
C ARG A 35 11.08 14.14 -5.95
N MET A 36 9.76 14.31 -6.10
CA MET A 36 8.97 15.20 -5.24
C MET A 36 9.05 14.81 -3.77
N TRP A 37 9.10 13.51 -3.47
CA TRP A 37 9.17 13.02 -2.09
C TRP A 37 10.56 13.01 -1.48
N THR A 38 11.62 13.12 -2.30
CA THR A 38 13.03 13.05 -1.85
C THR A 38 13.79 14.35 -2.09
N GLU A 39 14.31 14.56 -3.31
CA GLU A 39 15.23 15.66 -3.61
C GLU A 39 14.54 17.03 -3.65
N ASN A 40 13.29 17.11 -4.12
CA ASN A 40 12.63 18.40 -4.33
C ASN A 40 12.06 19.02 -3.03
N VAL A 41 12.08 18.29 -1.92
CA VAL A 41 11.62 18.78 -0.61
C VAL A 41 12.75 19.21 0.32
N THR A 42 14.02 19.00 -0.07
CA THR A 42 15.18 19.30 0.80
C THR A 42 15.33 20.79 1.13
N TRP A 43 14.79 21.68 0.28
CA TRP A 43 14.79 23.12 0.54
C TRP A 43 13.99 23.49 1.79
N PHE A 44 12.95 22.73 2.10
CA PHE A 44 12.11 22.97 3.27
C PHE A 44 12.90 22.82 4.58
N SER A 45 13.99 22.05 4.56
CA SER A 45 14.86 21.80 5.70
C SER A 45 16.28 22.38 5.57
N ASN A 46 16.55 23.20 4.55
CA ASN A 46 17.89 23.74 4.24
C ASN A 46 18.97 22.64 4.07
N GLU A 47 18.59 21.54 3.40
CA GLU A 47 19.44 20.37 3.17
C GLU A 47 19.68 20.08 1.68
N GLU A 48 19.50 21.08 0.81
CA GLU A 48 19.82 20.98 -0.61
C GLU A 48 21.27 20.53 -0.81
N GLY A 49 21.46 19.57 -1.70
CA GLY A 49 22.76 18.98 -2.00
C GLY A 49 23.35 18.10 -0.89
N LYS A 50 22.64 17.89 0.23
CA LYS A 50 23.10 17.02 1.33
C LYS A 50 22.41 15.65 1.34
N LYS A 51 21.16 15.55 0.89
CA LYS A 51 20.38 14.31 0.87
C LYS A 51 19.30 14.35 -0.22
N GLY A 52 18.56 13.24 -0.35
CA GLY A 52 17.43 13.11 -1.27
C GLY A 52 17.78 12.41 -2.59
N ARG A 53 19.07 12.18 -2.87
CA ARG A 53 19.56 11.45 -4.05
C ARG A 53 20.64 10.44 -3.66
N ILE A 54 20.73 9.36 -4.43
CA ILE A 54 21.90 8.48 -4.39
C ILE A 54 22.98 9.13 -5.26
N GLU A 55 23.80 9.98 -4.64
CA GLU A 55 24.80 10.79 -5.34
C GLU A 55 26.04 11.02 -4.45
N LYS A 56 27.23 11.04 -5.06
CA LYS A 56 28.47 11.29 -4.34
C LYS A 56 28.44 12.66 -3.64
N GLY A 57 28.78 12.66 -2.35
CA GLY A 57 28.81 13.86 -1.52
C GLY A 57 27.55 14.08 -0.69
N GLN A 58 26.47 13.33 -0.95
CA GLN A 58 25.29 13.30 -0.10
C GLN A 58 25.43 12.26 1.03
N PHE A 59 24.61 12.37 2.06
CA PHE A 59 24.51 11.38 3.13
C PHE A 59 24.14 10.01 2.58
N ALA A 60 24.69 8.96 3.20
CA ALA A 60 24.32 7.58 2.92
C ALA A 60 23.00 7.22 3.63
N ASP A 61 21.94 7.94 3.25
CA ASP A 61 20.57 7.72 3.67
C ASP A 61 19.84 6.98 2.54
N LEU A 62 19.45 5.72 2.77
CA LEU A 62 18.76 4.92 1.76
C LEU A 62 17.79 3.92 2.38
N ILE A 63 16.87 3.45 1.55
CA ILE A 63 15.99 2.34 1.85
C ILE A 63 16.11 1.28 0.75
N VAL A 64 15.87 0.03 1.11
CA VAL A 64 15.64 -1.06 0.18
C VAL A 64 14.19 -1.49 0.36
N PRO A 65 13.28 -1.14 -0.57
CA PRO A 65 11.89 -1.57 -0.48
C PRO A 65 11.72 -3.08 -0.65
N ASP A 66 10.66 -3.65 -0.07
CA ASP A 66 10.32 -5.08 -0.17
C ASP A 66 9.93 -5.51 -1.60
N LYS A 67 9.51 -4.57 -2.44
CA LYS A 67 9.24 -4.77 -3.88
C LYS A 67 9.76 -3.60 -4.70
N ASP A 68 9.96 -3.85 -5.99
CA ASP A 68 10.37 -2.80 -6.92
C ASP A 68 9.25 -1.78 -7.14
N PHE A 69 9.47 -0.58 -6.59
CA PHE A 69 8.56 0.57 -6.73
C PHE A 69 8.36 1.00 -8.18
N PHE A 70 9.24 0.71 -9.12
CA PHE A 70 9.05 1.14 -10.51
C PHE A 70 8.18 0.17 -11.33
N SER A 71 8.05 -1.09 -10.89
CA SER A 71 7.36 -2.13 -11.65
C SER A 71 6.18 -2.79 -10.93
N CYS A 72 6.04 -2.65 -9.61
CA CYS A 72 4.91 -3.21 -8.87
C CYS A 72 3.57 -2.61 -9.31
N ALA A 73 2.44 -3.27 -9.06
CA ALA A 73 1.15 -2.74 -9.45
C ALA A 73 0.80 -1.45 -8.66
N GLU A 74 0.06 -0.52 -9.26
CA GLU A 74 -0.26 0.79 -8.63
C GLU A 74 -1.00 0.64 -7.29
N ASP A 75 -1.77 -0.43 -7.16
CA ASP A 75 -2.53 -0.75 -5.96
C ASP A 75 -1.70 -1.40 -4.86
N GLU A 76 -0.52 -1.91 -5.19
CA GLU A 76 0.46 -2.43 -4.22
C GLU A 76 1.34 -1.34 -3.63
N ILE A 77 1.48 -0.18 -4.30
CA ILE A 77 2.39 0.90 -3.85
C ILE A 77 2.13 1.24 -2.38
N SER A 78 0.87 1.43 -1.98
CA SER A 78 0.51 1.82 -0.61
C SER A 78 0.76 0.74 0.46
N PHE A 79 1.23 -0.45 0.06
CA PHE A 79 1.55 -1.57 0.94
C PHE A 79 3.04 -1.89 0.98
N LEU A 80 3.86 -1.15 0.23
CA LEU A 80 5.31 -1.32 0.27
C LEU A 80 5.82 -1.13 1.70
N THR A 81 6.82 -1.91 2.04
CA THR A 81 7.60 -1.83 3.27
C THR A 81 9.08 -1.66 2.92
N SER A 82 9.91 -1.47 3.94
CA SER A 82 11.36 -1.45 3.79
C SER A 82 11.89 -2.79 4.27
N ASP A 83 12.79 -3.43 3.52
CA ASP A 83 13.58 -4.57 3.98
C ASP A 83 14.87 -4.11 4.68
N LEU A 84 15.37 -2.92 4.32
CA LEU A 84 16.55 -2.32 4.95
C LEU A 84 16.41 -0.79 4.98
N THR A 85 16.73 -0.18 6.11
CA THR A 85 16.87 1.28 6.23
C THR A 85 18.25 1.62 6.75
N MET A 86 18.94 2.51 6.04
CA MET A 86 20.24 3.04 6.39
C MET A 86 20.16 4.55 6.57
N VAL A 87 20.77 5.06 7.64
CA VAL A 87 20.84 6.49 7.95
C VAL A 87 22.29 6.85 8.27
N GLY A 88 22.85 7.80 7.54
CA GLY A 88 24.23 8.25 7.69
C GLY A 88 25.26 7.14 7.51
N GLY A 89 24.96 6.12 6.71
CA GLY A 89 25.81 4.94 6.53
C GLY A 89 25.66 3.85 7.59
N LYS A 90 24.79 4.04 8.59
CA LYS A 90 24.48 3.02 9.60
C LYS A 90 23.16 2.32 9.27
N ILE A 91 23.13 0.99 9.30
CA ILE A 91 21.89 0.22 9.18
C ILE A 91 21.12 0.36 10.50
N VAL A 92 19.91 0.93 10.43
CA VAL A 92 19.05 1.18 11.60
C VAL A 92 17.82 0.27 11.62
N TYR A 93 17.58 -0.44 10.52
CA TYR A 93 16.51 -1.42 10.40
C TYR A 93 16.90 -2.47 9.36
N GLY A 94 16.63 -3.73 9.68
CA GLY A 94 16.75 -4.85 8.76
C GLY A 94 15.63 -5.86 8.98
N ALA A 95 15.05 -6.35 7.89
CA ALA A 95 14.02 -7.38 7.86
C ALA A 95 14.31 -8.40 6.75
N GLY A 96 13.66 -9.57 6.82
CA GLY A 96 13.82 -10.61 5.82
C GLY A 96 15.30 -10.97 5.59
N PRO A 97 15.82 -10.88 4.36
CA PRO A 97 17.23 -11.18 4.06
C PRO A 97 18.26 -10.29 4.77
N PHE A 98 17.83 -9.14 5.33
CA PHE A 98 18.71 -8.19 6.02
C PHE A 98 18.55 -8.24 7.55
N SER A 99 17.82 -9.22 8.11
CA SER A 99 17.59 -9.34 9.56
C SER A 99 18.90 -9.37 10.36
N ASP A 100 19.93 -10.01 9.82
CA ASP A 100 21.24 -10.16 10.48
C ASP A 100 21.97 -8.81 10.65
N PHE A 101 21.58 -7.79 9.88
CA PHE A 101 22.12 -6.43 9.98
C PHE A 101 21.31 -5.53 10.91
N ASN A 102 20.24 -6.03 11.52
CA ASN A 102 19.43 -5.24 12.43
C ASN A 102 20.13 -5.09 13.79
N GLU A 103 20.92 -4.03 13.95
CA GLU A 103 21.69 -3.80 15.19
C GLU A 103 20.86 -3.36 16.39
N ASN A 104 19.62 -2.90 16.20
CA ASN A 104 18.79 -2.35 17.27
C ASN A 104 17.38 -2.94 17.25
N ASP A 105 16.90 -3.38 18.41
CA ASP A 105 15.50 -3.72 18.59
C ASP A 105 14.67 -2.44 18.62
N ILE A 106 13.62 -2.39 17.80
CA ILE A 106 12.69 -1.26 17.81
C ILE A 106 11.89 -1.35 19.13
N PRO A 107 11.90 -0.31 19.98
CA PRO A 107 11.09 -0.30 21.18
C PRO A 107 9.60 -0.43 20.81
N PRO A 108 8.81 -1.15 21.63
CA PRO A 108 7.39 -1.31 21.35
C PRO A 108 6.69 0.05 21.32
N ALA A 109 5.66 0.16 20.47
CA ALA A 109 4.90 1.39 20.37
C ALA A 109 4.34 1.80 21.75
N MET A 110 4.50 3.06 22.12
CA MET A 110 3.95 3.64 23.34
C MET A 110 2.68 4.45 23.05
N PRO A 111 1.77 4.58 24.02
CA PRO A 111 1.75 3.92 25.34
C PRO A 111 1.32 2.45 25.28
N ASP A 112 1.46 1.72 26.39
CA ASP A 112 1.16 0.27 26.50
C ASP A 112 -0.25 -0.12 26.04
N TRP A 113 -1.24 0.75 26.23
CA TRP A 113 -2.62 0.51 25.79
C TRP A 113 -2.86 0.84 24.31
N SER A 114 -1.85 1.31 23.57
CA SER A 114 -2.02 1.75 22.19
C SER A 114 -2.46 0.60 21.29
N PRO A 115 -3.52 0.78 20.46
CA PRO A 115 -3.89 -0.19 19.44
C PRO A 115 -2.72 -0.50 18.50
N VAL A 116 -1.83 0.45 18.24
CA VAL A 116 -0.63 0.21 17.41
C VAL A 116 0.33 -0.77 18.09
N ARG A 117 0.41 -0.78 19.42
CA ARG A 117 1.23 -1.76 20.15
C ARG A 117 0.64 -3.17 20.07
N THR A 118 -0.69 -3.27 20.12
CA THR A 118 -1.38 -4.57 20.11
C THR A 118 -1.55 -5.13 18.70
N PHE A 119 -1.82 -4.28 17.72
CA PHE A 119 -2.16 -4.65 16.34
C PHE A 119 -1.08 -4.23 15.32
N GLY A 120 0.06 -3.69 15.76
CA GLY A 120 1.24 -3.33 14.94
C GLY A 120 1.07 -2.10 14.02
N GLY A 121 -0.06 -1.42 14.07
CA GLY A 121 -0.30 -0.17 13.32
C GLY A 121 -0.17 -0.36 11.81
N TYR A 122 0.43 0.61 11.12
CA TYR A 122 0.62 0.54 9.66
C TYR A 122 1.63 -0.55 9.25
N ALA A 123 2.70 -0.78 10.02
CA ALA A 123 3.72 -1.77 9.68
C ALA A 123 3.13 -3.19 9.57
N ALA A 124 2.10 -3.50 10.36
CA ALA A 124 1.39 -4.77 10.30
C ALA A 124 0.59 -5.01 9.00
N TRP A 125 0.41 -4.00 8.14
CA TRP A 125 -0.25 -4.14 6.83
C TRP A 125 0.67 -4.80 5.79
N GLY A 126 1.98 -4.67 6.00
CA GLY A 126 3.00 -5.39 5.22
C GLY A 126 3.04 -6.88 5.56
N GLU A 127 2.60 -7.27 6.77
CA GLU A 127 2.61 -8.67 7.19
C GLU A 127 1.52 -9.49 6.47
N PRO A 128 1.91 -10.43 5.58
CA PRO A 128 0.95 -11.20 4.79
C PRO A 128 0.08 -12.13 5.64
N GLU A 129 0.59 -12.58 6.80
CA GLU A 129 -0.10 -13.52 7.68
C GLU A 129 -0.74 -12.87 8.92
N GLY A 130 -0.42 -11.60 9.20
CA GLY A 130 -0.88 -10.81 10.35
C GLY A 130 -2.05 -9.88 10.03
N ALA A 131 -1.98 -8.61 10.44
CA ALA A 131 -3.06 -7.64 10.21
C ALA A 131 -3.32 -7.37 8.71
N GLY A 132 -2.30 -7.50 7.86
CA GLY A 132 -2.40 -7.41 6.40
C GLY A 132 -3.22 -8.53 5.76
N LYS A 133 -3.34 -9.70 6.41
CA LYS A 133 -4.09 -10.87 5.95
C LYS A 133 -5.58 -10.59 5.73
N HIS A 134 -6.16 -9.73 6.56
CA HIS A 134 -7.56 -9.33 6.50
C HIS A 134 -7.77 -7.91 5.95
N SER A 135 -6.72 -7.27 5.44
CA SER A 135 -6.90 -6.01 4.72
C SER A 135 -7.82 -6.30 3.52
N LEU A 136 -8.97 -5.62 3.48
CA LEU A 136 -10.00 -5.83 2.45
C LEU A 136 -9.43 -5.79 1.02
N ARG A 137 -8.32 -5.08 0.84
CA ARG A 137 -7.60 -4.91 -0.42
C ARG A 137 -6.61 -6.03 -0.75
N ARG A 138 -5.97 -6.70 0.22
CA ARG A 138 -5.11 -7.87 -0.07
C ARG A 138 -5.94 -9.09 -0.49
N THR A 139 -7.13 -9.27 0.08
CA THR A 139 -8.09 -10.29 -0.37
C THR A 139 -8.55 -10.04 -1.80
N SER A 140 -8.76 -8.77 -2.21
CA SER A 140 -9.07 -8.44 -3.61
C SER A 140 -7.86 -8.57 -4.56
N ILE A 141 -6.62 -8.46 -4.06
CA ILE A 141 -5.38 -8.64 -4.83
C ILE A 141 -5.06 -10.14 -5.01
N ALA A 142 -5.14 -10.95 -3.94
CA ALA A 142 -4.85 -12.39 -3.98
C ALA A 142 -5.87 -13.20 -4.80
N THR A 143 -7.06 -12.63 -5.06
CA THR A 143 -8.08 -13.22 -5.95
C THR A 143 -7.88 -12.86 -7.42
N CYS A 144 -6.95 -11.95 -7.74
CA CYS A 144 -6.62 -11.50 -9.09
C CYS A 144 -5.33 -12.14 -9.61
N GLY A 145 -5.27 -13.47 -9.64
CA GLY A 145 -4.22 -14.19 -10.35
C GLY A 145 -4.51 -14.26 -11.85
N CYS A 146 -4.21 -13.21 -12.63
CA CYS A 146 -4.23 -13.30 -14.11
C CYS A 146 -3.18 -12.38 -14.75
N ALA A 147 -2.23 -13.00 -15.46
CA ALA A 147 -1.17 -12.38 -16.24
C ALA A 147 -1.64 -11.84 -17.62
N ASN A 148 -2.94 -11.63 -17.87
CA ASN A 148 -3.43 -11.18 -19.18
C ASN A 148 -4.64 -10.23 -19.11
N ASN A 149 -4.57 -9.14 -19.88
CA ASN A 149 -5.61 -8.12 -20.05
C ASN A 149 -6.82 -8.64 -20.84
N CYS A 150 -8.04 -8.48 -20.31
CA CYS A 150 -9.28 -8.46 -21.09
C CYS A 150 -10.16 -7.29 -20.64
N ASN A 151 -10.38 -6.34 -21.55
CA ASN A 151 -10.82 -4.98 -21.26
C ASN A 151 -12.28 -4.71 -21.68
N ILE A 152 -13.22 -5.62 -21.38
CA ILE A 152 -14.62 -5.47 -21.83
C ILE A 152 -15.68 -5.72 -20.74
N HIS A 153 -15.40 -6.45 -19.66
CA HIS A 153 -16.32 -6.50 -18.50
C HIS A 153 -15.56 -6.49 -17.17
N GLY A 154 -15.93 -5.56 -16.30
CA GLY A 154 -15.33 -5.33 -14.98
C GLY A 154 -15.54 -6.50 -14.01
N HIS A 155 -14.59 -6.61 -13.08
CA HIS A 155 -14.28 -7.77 -12.27
C HIS A 155 -15.26 -8.03 -11.11
N ASP A 156 -16.11 -9.06 -11.22
CA ASP A 156 -16.68 -9.80 -10.07
C ASP A 156 -17.19 -11.19 -10.52
N HIS A 157 -16.34 -12.21 -10.55
CA HIS A 157 -16.70 -13.56 -11.01
C HIS A 157 -16.73 -14.64 -9.92
N ALA A 158 -16.14 -14.40 -8.75
CA ALA A 158 -16.10 -15.42 -7.70
C ALA A 158 -17.43 -15.54 -6.94
N SER A 159 -18.17 -14.44 -6.77
CA SER A 159 -19.48 -14.42 -6.12
C SER A 159 -20.61 -14.95 -7.03
N ALA A 160 -20.52 -14.69 -8.34
CA ALA A 160 -21.56 -15.03 -9.31
C ALA A 160 -21.56 -16.51 -9.75
N TRP A 161 -20.42 -17.20 -9.68
CA TRP A 161 -20.32 -18.59 -10.16
C TRP A 161 -20.49 -19.64 -9.05
N THR A 162 -20.32 -19.25 -7.78
CA THR A 162 -20.46 -20.16 -6.63
C THR A 162 -21.77 -19.98 -5.87
N SER A 163 -22.59 -18.98 -6.23
CA SER A 163 -23.90 -18.78 -5.62
C SER A 163 -24.96 -19.66 -6.27
N GLN A 164 -25.50 -20.61 -5.50
CA GLN A 164 -26.77 -21.25 -5.85
C GLN A 164 -27.90 -20.23 -5.62
N LEU A 165 -28.18 -19.40 -6.63
CA LEU A 165 -29.32 -18.51 -6.59
C LEU A 165 -30.60 -19.31 -6.92
N PRO A 166 -31.72 -19.07 -6.22
CA PRO A 166 -33.00 -19.71 -6.52
C PRO A 166 -33.63 -19.04 -7.74
N ILE A 167 -33.12 -19.36 -8.95
CA ILE A 167 -33.55 -18.74 -10.22
C ILE A 167 -35.00 -19.14 -10.58
N SER A 168 -35.56 -20.13 -9.89
CA SER A 168 -36.96 -20.56 -10.04
C SER A 168 -37.94 -19.84 -9.10
N ASP A 169 -37.47 -19.06 -8.13
CA ASP A 169 -38.32 -18.31 -7.20
C ASP A 169 -38.17 -16.79 -7.40
N LEU A 170 -39.09 -16.22 -8.17
CA LEU A 170 -39.15 -14.78 -8.46
C LEU A 170 -39.36 -13.92 -7.19
N LYS A 171 -39.87 -14.49 -6.08
CA LYS A 171 -40.00 -13.75 -4.81
C LYS A 171 -38.69 -13.73 -4.01
N GLY A 172 -37.85 -14.76 -4.15
CA GLY A 172 -36.52 -14.82 -3.52
C GLY A 172 -35.47 -13.96 -4.21
N PHE A 173 -35.61 -13.71 -5.51
CA PHE A 173 -34.65 -12.95 -6.32
C PHE A 173 -34.38 -11.54 -5.78
N PHE A 174 -35.41 -10.82 -5.32
CA PHE A 174 -35.26 -9.48 -4.76
C PHE A 174 -34.87 -9.46 -3.26
N GLY A 175 -34.88 -10.62 -2.59
CA GLY A 175 -34.49 -10.76 -1.18
C GLY A 175 -33.02 -11.13 -0.97
N ALA A 176 -32.37 -11.77 -1.95
CA ALA A 176 -31.01 -12.29 -1.83
C ALA A 176 -29.89 -11.23 -1.98
N LEU A 177 -30.20 -10.04 -2.52
CA LEU A 177 -29.24 -8.93 -2.72
C LEU A 177 -29.43 -7.77 -1.72
N GLY A 178 -30.13 -8.02 -0.60
CA GLY A 178 -29.97 -7.24 0.62
C GLY A 178 -30.19 -5.72 0.49
N CYS A 179 -31.40 -5.30 0.12
CA CYS A 179 -31.92 -3.94 0.38
C CYS A 179 -33.46 -3.97 0.42
N ALA A 180 -34.05 -4.44 1.53
CA ALA A 180 -35.48 -4.26 1.79
C ALA A 180 -35.68 -3.02 2.66
N CYS A 181 -35.78 -1.85 2.02
CA CYS A 181 -36.40 -0.68 2.64
C CYS A 181 -37.91 -0.83 2.51
N TRP A 182 -38.59 -1.30 3.56
CA TRP A 182 -40.05 -1.18 3.66
C TRP A 182 -40.41 0.10 4.39
N ALA A 183 -41.31 0.87 3.77
CA ALA A 183 -42.00 2.02 4.33
C ALA A 183 -42.95 1.60 5.46
N MET A 184 -43.03 2.43 6.49
CA MET A 184 -44.31 2.87 7.07
C MET A 184 -44.39 4.39 6.95
#